data_AF-A0AAJ7T1G8-F1
#
_entry.id   AF-A0AAJ7T1G8-F1
#
_cell.length_a   1.000
_cell.length_b   1.000
_cell.length_c   1.000
_cell.angle_alpha   90.00
_cell.angle_beta   90.00
_cell.angle_gamma   90.00
#
_symmetry.space_group_name_H-M   'P 1'
#
loop_
_entity.id
_entity.type
_entity.pdbx_description
1 polymer ?
#
loop_
_entity_poly.entity_id
_entity_poly.type
_entity_poly.pdbx_seq_one_letter_code
_entity_poly.pdbx_strand_id
1 'polypeptide(L)'
;MDFPRSYSTTKIVEMITQDTQTELEKLRSIWIWVCHNIGVECEEVVGYGKTLGHVPFQIEDPNHAWNAVRIGGRWYLLDACWGAGAVSNETQSFNRRCRITPQATLLVFLIQNLIGVHWQLINMICIYTMIKVIFYHNIPCKLHLTTLHNPQSRSKLNNYFTYSIVFSLMDCMLITVCRYNEFYFLADPKKFVESHWPKISKWQLMEHLVSREDFEYRVLKDFRFFNLELKLAMTDHWSYKCIYIAFFGFSFAVNGVAEVMLENSKAPLEYSYTLTKVETKSESTKLSKSHGLMSIQRDSMKLHIFPPQPGDYNLSIFAAEANKNGESSLDWVCSFKIHCEKPGINPVEMLQLSHHCGPGLKTEALGLHSPSQPSPIIYTPDGRCEVAFQKSANQCVNFTASLIDKSAKKCDNHVILRNTPNEISLVIRLPEPGNYQLQIFENSSPEAQSFKFLCDYVIVCSAQMKAFSWPPFPQTYSNWSDLGCVLIEPLAGVLPPDRKVQFAVSVPTAVKVVVETSGGGSSRVVLEQGSSEQSEMWHGEITTGGAKSTVKVMAMLSSRSMTYQYILSYDVE
;
A
#
# COMPACT_ATOMS: atom_id res chain seq x y z
N MET A 1 31.29 -34.80 25.78
CA MET A 1 32.71 -34.38 25.87
C MET A 1 32.80 -33.37 26.99
N ASP A 2 33.64 -33.61 28.00
CA ASP A 2 33.89 -32.63 29.05
C ASP A 2 34.80 -31.52 28.52
N PHE A 3 34.27 -30.29 28.44
CA PHE A 3 35.05 -29.12 28.03
C PHE A 3 35.72 -28.47 29.24
N PRO A 4 37.06 -28.30 29.26
CA PRO A 4 37.76 -27.66 30.37
C PRO A 4 37.37 -26.18 30.55
N ARG A 5 37.29 -25.73 31.81
CA ARG A 5 36.65 -24.48 32.30
C ARG A 5 37.34 -23.14 31.95
N SER A 6 38.21 -23.05 30.93
CA SER A 6 39.05 -21.84 30.73
C SER A 6 39.15 -21.30 29.30
N TYR A 7 38.19 -21.59 28.42
CA TYR A 7 38.19 -20.99 27.08
C TYR A 7 37.58 -19.59 27.10
N SER A 8 38.19 -18.65 26.36
CA SER A 8 37.55 -17.36 26.06
C SER A 8 36.33 -17.59 25.17
N THR A 9 35.34 -16.69 25.24
CA THR A 9 34.12 -16.74 24.41
C THR A 9 34.44 -16.92 22.92
N THR A 10 35.46 -16.23 22.44
CA THR A 10 35.94 -16.32 21.06
C THR A 10 36.39 -17.74 20.71
N LYS A 11 37.13 -18.39 21.60
CA LYS A 11 37.67 -19.73 21.39
C LYS A 11 36.59 -20.81 21.44
N ILE A 12 35.56 -20.62 22.26
CA ILE A 12 34.37 -21.48 22.28
C ILE A 12 33.61 -21.36 20.97
N VAL A 13 33.37 -20.13 20.49
CA VAL A 13 32.70 -19.90 19.21
C VAL A 13 33.50 -20.51 18.05
N GLU A 14 34.82 -20.31 18.01
CA GLU A 14 35.70 -20.92 17.01
C GLU A 14 35.59 -22.44 17.03
N MET A 15 35.61 -23.08 18.20
CA MET A 15 35.46 -24.54 18.32
C MET A 15 34.09 -25.05 17.87
N ILE A 16 33.01 -24.32 18.17
CA ILE A 16 31.64 -24.70 17.76
C ILE A 16 31.45 -24.53 16.24
N THR A 17 32.15 -23.55 15.65
CA THR A 17 31.98 -23.17 14.25
C THR A 17 33.05 -23.71 13.33
N GLN A 18 34.04 -24.44 13.85
CA GLN A 18 35.21 -24.91 13.09
C GLN A 18 34.86 -25.75 11.85
N ASP A 19 33.80 -26.56 11.96
CA ASP A 19 33.38 -27.51 10.92
C ASP A 19 32.21 -26.96 10.08
N THR A 20 31.82 -25.70 10.31
CA THR A 20 30.73 -25.05 9.58
C THR A 20 31.24 -24.23 8.41
N GLN A 21 30.59 -24.34 7.26
CA GLN A 21 30.99 -23.69 6.01
C GLN A 21 30.26 -22.36 5.80
N THR A 22 29.01 -22.25 6.26
CA THR A 22 28.19 -21.06 6.05
C THR A 22 27.92 -20.28 7.35
N GLU A 23 27.70 -18.97 7.23
CA GLU A 23 27.29 -18.13 8.38
C GLU A 23 25.99 -18.60 9.03
N LEU A 24 25.10 -19.22 8.25
CA LEU A 24 23.86 -19.82 8.72
C LEU A 24 24.13 -21.05 9.59
N GLU A 25 25.07 -21.92 9.18
CA GLU A 25 25.52 -23.06 9.97
C GLU A 25 26.18 -22.61 11.27
N LYS A 26 27.01 -21.57 11.23
CA LYS A 26 27.64 -21.00 12.42
C LYS A 26 26.62 -20.59 13.47
N LEU A 27 25.64 -19.78 13.06
CA LEU A 27 24.61 -19.27 13.98
C LEU A 27 23.78 -20.42 14.58
N ARG A 28 23.42 -21.42 13.76
CA ARG A 28 22.68 -22.62 14.20
C ARG A 28 23.48 -23.47 15.20
N SER A 29 24.74 -23.78 14.90
CA SER A 29 25.59 -24.58 15.79
C SER A 29 25.79 -23.90 17.14
N ILE A 30 25.98 -22.58 17.14
CA ILE A 30 26.03 -21.78 18.36
C ILE A 30 24.71 -21.92 19.14
N TRP A 31 23.56 -21.81 18.47
CA TRP A 31 22.25 -21.90 19.13
C TRP A 31 21.99 -23.28 19.76
N ILE A 32 22.29 -24.36 19.05
CA ILE A 32 22.16 -25.74 19.55
C ILE A 32 23.06 -25.94 20.77
N TRP A 33 24.33 -25.53 20.68
CA TRP A 33 25.26 -25.63 21.79
C TRP A 33 24.79 -24.84 23.01
N VAL A 34 24.30 -23.62 22.80
CA VAL A 34 23.73 -22.77 23.85
C VAL A 34 22.55 -23.49 24.53
N CYS A 35 21.56 -23.97 23.77
CA CYS A 35 20.39 -24.67 24.31
C CYS A 35 20.78 -25.92 25.11
N HIS A 36 21.71 -26.73 24.58
CA HIS A 36 22.22 -27.91 25.27
C HIS A 36 22.81 -27.56 26.64
N ASN A 37 23.57 -26.47 26.74
CA ASN A 37 24.24 -26.06 27.97
C ASN A 37 23.31 -25.41 29.01
N ILE A 38 22.11 -24.92 28.64
CA ILE A 38 21.05 -24.55 29.61
C ILE A 38 20.05 -25.65 29.92
N GLY A 39 20.22 -26.84 29.34
CA GLY A 39 19.25 -27.92 29.52
C GLY A 39 17.89 -27.63 28.86
N VAL A 40 17.87 -26.81 27.81
CA VAL A 40 16.71 -26.65 26.92
C VAL A 40 16.89 -27.59 25.74
N GLU A 41 15.93 -28.48 25.54
CA GLU A 41 15.94 -29.35 24.36
C GLU A 41 15.74 -28.50 23.10
N CYS A 42 16.63 -28.68 22.12
CA CYS A 42 16.64 -27.94 20.87
C CYS A 42 16.98 -28.90 19.74
N GLU A 43 16.17 -28.85 18.70
CA GLU A 43 16.27 -29.72 17.52
C GLU A 43 16.45 -28.86 16.28
N GLU A 44 17.32 -29.30 15.38
CA GLU A 44 17.42 -28.72 14.05
C GLU A 44 16.27 -29.21 13.18
N VAL A 45 15.60 -28.29 12.50
CA VAL A 45 14.53 -28.57 11.56
C VAL A 45 14.99 -28.15 10.18
N VAL A 46 15.26 -29.14 9.33
CA VAL A 46 15.60 -28.94 7.92
C VAL A 46 14.31 -28.98 7.09
N GLY A 47 14.18 -28.05 6.15
CA GLY A 47 12.98 -27.91 5.33
C GLY A 47 13.13 -26.91 4.18
N TYR A 48 12.00 -26.35 3.78
CA TYR A 48 11.90 -25.46 2.64
C TYR A 48 11.41 -24.09 3.08
N GLY A 49 12.16 -23.06 2.72
CA GLY A 49 11.85 -21.65 2.95
C GLY A 49 11.39 -20.98 1.66
N LYS A 50 10.26 -20.28 1.69
CA LYS A 50 9.75 -19.47 0.58
C LYS A 50 10.02 -17.98 0.79
N THR A 51 10.57 -17.33 -0.22
CA THR A 51 10.84 -15.88 -0.23
C THR A 51 10.29 -15.24 -1.52
N LEU A 52 10.38 -13.91 -1.61
CA LEU A 52 9.98 -13.17 -2.81
C LEU A 52 10.63 -13.79 -4.06
N GLY A 53 9.80 -14.17 -5.03
CA GLY A 53 10.26 -14.83 -6.27
C GLY A 53 10.14 -16.35 -6.27
N HIS A 54 9.70 -16.98 -5.18
CA HIS A 54 9.49 -18.44 -5.12
C HIS A 54 8.65 -18.98 -6.29
N VAL A 55 9.11 -20.07 -6.91
CA VAL A 55 8.38 -20.81 -7.95
C VAL A 55 8.05 -22.21 -7.42
N PRO A 56 6.77 -22.63 -7.48
CA PRO A 56 6.36 -23.94 -7.01
C PRO A 56 7.19 -25.08 -7.60
N PHE A 57 7.67 -25.97 -6.73
CA PHE A 57 8.45 -27.17 -7.09
C PHE A 57 9.75 -26.91 -7.89
N GLN A 58 10.24 -25.66 -7.95
CA GLN A 58 11.55 -25.38 -8.52
C GLN A 58 12.69 -25.86 -7.60
N ILE A 59 12.45 -25.85 -6.29
CA ILE A 59 13.39 -26.26 -5.26
C ILE A 59 13.09 -27.73 -4.90
N GLU A 60 13.94 -28.64 -5.38
CA GLU A 60 13.82 -30.08 -5.13
C GLU A 60 14.31 -30.45 -3.73
N ASP A 61 15.49 -29.96 -3.35
CA ASP A 61 16.11 -30.22 -2.05
C ASP A 61 15.80 -29.13 -1.00
N PRO A 62 15.72 -29.48 0.29
CA PRO A 62 15.57 -28.51 1.38
C PRO A 62 16.58 -27.37 1.27
N ASN A 63 16.09 -26.14 1.13
CA ASN A 63 16.91 -24.93 0.96
C ASN A 63 17.07 -24.12 2.25
N HIS A 64 16.44 -24.53 3.35
CA HIS A 64 16.42 -23.76 4.58
C HIS A 64 16.40 -24.64 5.82
N ALA A 65 16.84 -24.08 6.95
CA ALA A 65 16.82 -24.77 8.24
C ALA A 65 16.60 -23.77 9.39
N TRP A 66 15.89 -24.21 10.40
CA TRP A 66 15.56 -23.44 11.60
C TRP A 66 15.60 -24.35 12.84
N ASN A 67 15.20 -23.83 14.00
CA ASN A 67 15.23 -24.55 15.26
C ASN A 67 13.82 -24.80 15.82
N ALA A 68 13.65 -25.93 16.48
CA ALA A 68 12.53 -26.17 17.39
C ALA A 68 13.08 -26.27 18.82
N VAL A 69 12.47 -25.57 19.78
CA VAL A 69 12.92 -25.55 21.18
C VAL A 69 11.80 -26.02 22.10
N ARG A 70 12.13 -26.81 23.13
CA ARG A 70 11.16 -27.32 24.11
C ARG A 70 11.19 -26.50 25.39
N ILE A 71 10.11 -25.76 25.65
CA ILE A 71 9.96 -24.89 26.82
C ILE A 71 8.69 -25.30 27.57
N GLY A 72 8.79 -25.55 28.88
CA GLY A 72 7.64 -25.95 29.70
C GLY A 72 6.92 -27.21 29.19
N GLY A 73 7.67 -28.17 28.63
CA GLY A 73 7.13 -29.41 28.06
C GLY A 73 6.46 -29.27 26.68
N ARG A 74 6.48 -28.08 26.07
CA ARG A 74 5.92 -27.84 24.73
C ARG A 74 7.00 -27.41 23.75
N TRP A 75 6.87 -27.83 22.50
CA TRP A 75 7.77 -27.43 21.41
C TRP A 75 7.31 -26.10 20.80
N TYR A 76 8.28 -25.27 20.42
CA TYR A 76 8.08 -23.98 19.76
C TYR A 76 9.04 -23.83 18.59
N LEU A 77 8.62 -23.10 17.55
CA LEU A 77 9.43 -22.84 16.35
C LEU A 77 10.23 -21.54 16.52
N LEU A 78 11.47 -21.55 16.06
CA LEU A 78 12.38 -20.41 16.12
C LEU A 78 13.27 -20.37 14.88
N ASP A 79 13.32 -19.21 14.20
CA ASP A 79 14.27 -18.95 13.12
C ASP A 79 15.12 -17.72 13.44
N ALA A 80 16.32 -17.97 13.96
CA ALA A 80 17.27 -16.92 14.29
C ALA A 80 17.84 -16.22 13.04
N CYS A 81 17.86 -16.90 11.89
CA CYS A 81 18.41 -16.37 10.66
C CYS A 81 17.48 -15.33 10.05
N TRP A 82 16.20 -15.65 9.87
CA TRP A 82 15.19 -14.71 9.40
C TRP A 82 14.76 -13.71 10.50
N GLY A 83 15.02 -14.03 11.78
CA GLY A 83 14.92 -13.08 12.90
C GLY A 83 15.98 -11.97 12.88
N ALA A 84 17.15 -12.22 12.28
CA ALA A 84 18.31 -11.31 12.27
C ALA A 84 18.35 -10.31 11.09
N GLY A 85 17.48 -10.49 10.10
CA GLY A 85 17.49 -9.70 8.88
C GLY A 85 16.39 -10.12 7.91
N ALA A 86 16.34 -9.49 6.75
CA ALA A 86 15.35 -9.80 5.72
C ALA A 86 16.02 -9.84 4.36
N VAL A 87 15.48 -10.63 3.44
CA VAL A 87 15.88 -10.56 2.03
C VAL A 87 15.44 -9.21 1.46
N SER A 88 16.37 -8.52 0.83
CA SER A 88 16.13 -7.26 0.12
C SER A 88 15.13 -7.47 -1.00
N ASN A 89 14.14 -6.60 -1.09
CA ASN A 89 13.20 -6.62 -2.21
C ASN A 89 13.88 -6.26 -3.55
N GLU A 90 14.93 -5.43 -3.50
CA GLU A 90 15.60 -4.88 -4.70
C GLU A 90 16.70 -5.80 -5.22
N THR A 91 17.55 -6.29 -4.33
CA THR A 91 18.75 -7.06 -4.68
C THR A 91 18.55 -8.56 -4.54
N GLN A 92 17.41 -9.01 -3.98
CA GLN A 92 17.15 -10.40 -3.60
C GLN A 92 18.25 -11.02 -2.70
N SER A 93 19.13 -10.18 -2.14
CA SER A 93 20.19 -10.59 -1.24
C SER A 93 19.71 -10.50 0.20
N PHE A 94 20.17 -11.40 1.06
CA PHE A 94 19.89 -11.30 2.49
C PHE A 94 20.56 -10.06 3.08
N ASN A 95 19.76 -9.05 3.42
CA ASN A 95 20.21 -7.86 4.10
C ASN A 95 20.15 -8.12 5.60
N ARG A 96 21.32 -8.39 6.16
CA ARG A 96 21.50 -8.57 7.60
C ARG A 96 21.24 -7.23 8.29
N ARG A 97 20.09 -7.07 8.96
CA ARG A 97 19.72 -5.84 9.69
C ARG A 97 20.45 -5.71 11.03
N CYS A 98 21.05 -6.80 11.51
CA CYS A 98 21.91 -6.79 12.69
C CYS A 98 23.23 -7.51 12.43
N ARG A 99 24.37 -6.88 12.75
CA ARG A 99 25.61 -7.64 12.96
C ARG A 99 25.45 -8.40 14.27
N ILE A 100 24.88 -9.61 14.20
CA ILE A 100 25.02 -10.55 15.31
C ILE A 100 26.50 -10.95 15.31
N THR A 101 27.31 -10.25 16.10
CA THR A 101 28.56 -10.84 16.55
C THR A 101 28.19 -12.01 17.47
N PRO A 102 28.85 -13.17 17.37
CA PRO A 102 28.64 -14.31 18.26
C PRO A 102 28.69 -13.96 19.76
N GLN A 103 29.26 -12.80 20.09
CA GLN A 103 29.36 -12.19 21.40
C GLN A 103 28.01 -11.75 21.98
N ALA A 104 27.05 -11.31 21.17
CA ALA A 104 25.75 -10.80 21.64
C ALA A 104 24.81 -11.91 22.10
N THR A 105 24.82 -13.07 21.42
CA THR A 105 24.00 -14.24 21.76
C THR A 105 24.44 -14.90 23.08
N LEU A 106 25.73 -14.77 23.43
CA LEU A 106 26.31 -15.33 24.65
C LEU A 106 26.13 -14.41 25.88
N LEU A 107 26.04 -13.09 25.67
CA LEU A 107 25.94 -12.11 26.77
C LEU A 107 24.54 -12.02 27.38
N VAL A 108 23.53 -12.35 26.58
CA VAL A 108 22.14 -12.52 27.02
C VAL A 108 21.99 -13.60 28.11
N PHE A 109 22.90 -14.57 28.07
CA PHE A 109 22.75 -15.87 28.68
C PHE A 109 23.20 -15.95 30.15
N LEU A 110 23.98 -14.97 30.62
CA LEU A 110 24.47 -14.97 32.01
C LEU A 110 23.64 -14.11 32.97
N ILE A 111 22.71 -13.30 32.45
CA ILE A 111 22.08 -12.21 33.23
C ILE A 111 20.92 -12.67 34.14
N GLN A 112 20.64 -13.97 34.23
CA GLN A 112 19.30 -14.41 34.65
C GLN A 112 19.18 -15.37 35.81
N ASN A 113 20.22 -15.47 36.65
CA ASN A 113 20.11 -16.22 37.91
C ASN A 113 20.72 -15.57 39.16
N LEU A 114 20.99 -14.25 39.21
CA LEU A 114 21.53 -13.62 40.43
C LEU A 114 20.86 -12.28 40.79
N ILE A 115 19.62 -12.39 41.28
CA ILE A 115 18.93 -11.61 42.34
C ILE A 115 18.91 -10.06 42.29
N GLY A 116 17.69 -9.50 42.20
CA GLY A 116 17.09 -8.60 43.22
C GLY A 116 17.49 -7.13 43.32
N VAL A 117 16.45 -6.29 43.18
CA VAL A 117 16.23 -4.95 43.77
C VAL A 117 16.79 -3.70 43.02
N HIS A 118 15.83 -2.82 42.66
CA HIS A 118 15.86 -1.41 42.25
C HIS A 118 16.29 -0.97 40.81
N TRP A 119 15.25 -0.57 40.06
CA TRP A 119 15.08 0.65 39.24
C TRP A 119 15.70 0.81 37.83
N GLN A 120 14.79 1.13 36.88
CA GLN A 120 14.86 1.98 35.68
C GLN A 120 15.54 1.56 34.35
N LEU A 121 14.73 1.74 33.29
CA LEU A 121 14.94 1.91 31.85
C LEU A 121 15.27 0.72 30.91
N ILE A 122 14.22 0.35 30.16
CA ILE A 122 14.08 0.24 28.69
C ILE A 122 15.09 -0.63 27.90
N ASN A 123 14.50 -1.60 27.18
CA ASN A 123 15.04 -2.52 26.15
C ASN A 123 15.71 -3.82 26.62
N MET A 124 14.82 -4.74 26.97
CA MET A 124 15.04 -6.13 27.38
C MET A 124 13.82 -6.90 26.84
N ILE A 125 13.82 -7.44 25.61
CA ILE A 125 12.62 -8.16 25.09
C ILE A 125 12.97 -9.58 24.57
N CYS A 126 14.01 -9.81 23.76
CA CYS A 126 14.41 -11.19 23.39
C CYS A 126 14.71 -12.11 24.59
N ILE A 127 15.47 -11.58 25.53
CA ILE A 127 15.92 -12.23 26.76
C ILE A 127 14.74 -12.32 27.72
N TYR A 128 14.15 -11.16 28.00
CA TYR A 128 13.07 -10.96 28.96
C TYR A 128 11.79 -11.74 28.65
N THR A 129 11.49 -12.00 27.37
CA THR A 129 10.32 -12.80 26.98
C THR A 129 10.53 -14.28 27.27
N MET A 130 11.71 -14.82 26.96
CA MET A 130 12.09 -16.20 27.31
C MET A 130 12.10 -16.41 28.83
N ILE A 131 12.49 -15.38 29.55
CA ILE A 131 12.63 -15.35 31.00
C ILE A 131 11.32 -15.15 31.73
N LYS A 132 10.45 -14.29 31.21
CA LYS A 132 9.07 -14.21 31.68
C LYS A 132 8.42 -15.58 31.56
N VAL A 133 8.60 -16.29 30.45
CA VAL A 133 8.03 -17.63 30.25
C VAL A 133 8.62 -18.67 31.21
N ILE A 134 9.94 -18.66 31.45
CA ILE A 134 10.60 -19.56 32.42
C ILE A 134 10.14 -19.29 33.86
N PHE A 135 10.01 -18.02 34.27
CA PHE A 135 9.53 -17.64 35.61
C PHE A 135 8.01 -17.82 35.79
N TYR A 136 7.20 -17.58 34.75
CA TYR A 136 5.73 -17.69 34.83
C TYR A 136 5.26 -19.16 34.89
N HIS A 137 6.09 -20.10 34.40
CA HIS A 137 5.77 -21.54 34.39
C HIS A 137 6.48 -22.38 35.46
N ASN A 138 7.21 -21.77 36.42
CA ASN A 138 7.82 -22.46 37.58
C ASN A 138 8.62 -23.73 37.21
N ILE A 139 9.45 -23.65 36.16
CA ILE A 139 10.26 -24.80 35.71
C ILE A 139 11.47 -24.97 36.65
N PRO A 140 11.63 -26.11 37.37
CA PRO A 140 12.79 -26.34 38.22
C PRO A 140 14.03 -26.65 37.39
N CYS A 141 15.02 -25.75 37.40
CA CYS A 141 16.35 -25.97 36.83
C CYS A 141 17.13 -27.01 37.66
N LYS A 142 17.27 -28.25 37.17
CA LYS A 142 18.22 -29.22 37.73
C LYS A 142 19.61 -28.99 37.15
N LEU A 143 20.40 -28.11 37.77
CA LEU A 143 21.85 -28.08 37.54
C LEU A 143 22.46 -29.33 38.19
N HIS A 144 22.85 -30.32 37.39
CA HIS A 144 23.65 -31.44 37.88
C HIS A 144 25.10 -30.97 38.06
N LEU A 145 25.43 -30.48 39.25
CA LEU A 145 26.81 -30.23 39.68
C LEU A 145 27.37 -31.53 40.26
N THR A 146 27.83 -32.44 39.41
CA THR A 146 28.64 -33.56 39.88
C THR A 146 30.11 -33.18 39.97
N THR A 147 30.60 -33.34 41.21
CA THR A 147 31.98 -33.55 41.67
C THR A 147 33.01 -32.43 41.52
N LEU A 148 33.25 -31.73 42.63
CA LEU A 148 34.59 -31.30 43.07
C LEU A 148 34.67 -31.37 44.61
N HIS A 149 35.51 -32.28 45.12
CA HIS A 149 35.92 -32.39 46.51
C HIS A 149 36.87 -31.24 46.87
N ASN A 150 36.39 -30.17 47.54
CA ASN A 150 37.16 -29.46 48.59
C ASN A 150 36.30 -28.37 49.30
N PRO A 151 36.14 -28.35 50.64
CA PRO A 151 35.23 -27.41 51.31
C PRO A 151 35.78 -26.00 51.64
N GLN A 152 37.06 -25.67 51.40
CA GLN A 152 37.67 -24.48 52.04
C GLN A 152 37.83 -23.20 51.20
N SER A 153 37.50 -23.19 49.91
CA SER A 153 37.67 -21.99 49.04
C SER A 153 36.37 -21.22 48.78
N ARG A 154 35.39 -21.32 49.69
CA ARG A 154 33.98 -21.00 49.41
C ARG A 154 33.54 -19.53 49.58
N SER A 155 34.40 -18.55 49.95
CA SER A 155 33.83 -17.25 50.38
C SER A 155 34.51 -15.93 50.00
N LYS A 156 35.64 -15.86 49.28
CA LYS A 156 36.30 -14.54 49.07
C LYS A 156 36.85 -14.16 47.68
N LEU A 157 36.83 -15.04 46.67
CA LEU A 157 37.39 -14.69 45.34
C LEU A 157 36.41 -14.68 44.15
N ASN A 158 35.15 -15.08 44.31
CA ASN A 158 34.19 -15.17 43.18
C ASN A 158 33.41 -13.88 42.87
N ASN A 159 33.60 -12.80 43.64
CA ASN A 159 32.80 -11.59 43.48
C ASN A 159 33.54 -10.50 42.69
N TYR A 160 34.81 -10.21 42.95
CA TYR A 160 35.49 -9.03 42.38
C TYR A 160 35.97 -9.15 40.92
N PHE A 161 36.30 -10.36 40.45
CA PHE A 161 36.73 -10.57 39.06
C PHE A 161 35.56 -10.45 38.05
N THR A 162 34.34 -10.62 38.56
CA THR A 162 33.10 -10.69 37.78
C THR A 162 32.53 -9.29 37.52
N TYR A 163 32.72 -8.31 38.42
CA TYR A 163 32.17 -6.94 38.26
C TYR A 163 32.94 -6.06 37.25
N SER A 164 34.26 -6.22 37.13
CA SER A 164 35.09 -5.36 36.25
C SER A 164 34.91 -5.68 34.76
N ILE A 165 34.66 -6.96 34.44
CA ILE A 165 34.32 -7.41 33.08
C ILE A 165 32.92 -6.92 32.68
N VAL A 166 32.00 -6.84 33.64
CA VAL A 166 30.60 -6.40 33.44
C VAL A 166 30.52 -4.93 33.02
N PHE A 167 31.30 -4.03 33.64
CA PHE A 167 31.30 -2.61 33.29
C PHE A 167 31.97 -2.33 31.93
N SER A 168 33.11 -2.97 31.63
CA SER A 168 33.79 -2.81 30.32
C SER A 168 32.97 -3.34 29.13
N LEU A 169 32.11 -4.33 29.35
CA LEU A 169 31.24 -4.90 28.30
C LEU A 169 29.93 -4.14 28.11
N MET A 170 29.46 -3.38 29.11
CA MET A 170 28.32 -2.46 28.98
C MET A 170 28.69 -1.21 28.18
N ASP A 171 29.90 -0.68 28.33
CA ASP A 171 30.39 0.47 27.54
C ASP A 171 30.64 0.10 26.06
N CYS A 172 30.98 -1.15 25.75
CA CYS A 172 31.13 -1.61 24.35
C CYS A 172 29.80 -1.81 23.61
N MET A 173 28.64 -1.86 24.31
CA MET A 173 27.33 -2.07 23.69
C MET A 173 26.57 -0.78 23.34
N LEU A 174 27.14 0.40 23.63
CA LEU A 174 26.45 1.69 23.47
C LEU A 174 26.38 2.23 22.04
N ILE A 175 26.80 1.49 21.00
CA ILE A 175 26.71 1.97 19.61
C ILE A 175 26.30 0.84 18.66
N THR A 176 25.03 0.45 18.65
CA THR A 176 24.17 0.28 17.45
C THR A 176 22.81 -0.31 17.83
N VAL A 177 21.73 0.42 17.53
CA VAL A 177 20.34 -0.02 17.73
C VAL A 177 20.01 -1.14 16.74
N CYS A 178 20.23 -2.41 17.12
CA CYS A 178 19.79 -3.57 16.34
C CYS A 178 18.28 -3.83 16.56
N ARG A 179 17.45 -3.66 15.52
CA ARG A 179 16.04 -4.11 15.51
C ARG A 179 15.97 -5.56 14.99
N TYR A 180 15.53 -6.50 15.81
CA TYR A 180 15.27 -7.90 15.43
C TYR A 180 13.78 -8.13 15.16
N ASN A 181 13.44 -9.20 14.44
CA ASN A 181 12.06 -9.52 14.10
C ASN A 181 11.48 -10.62 15.02
N GLU A 182 10.62 -10.21 15.96
CA GLU A 182 10.00 -11.09 16.96
C GLU A 182 9.09 -12.18 16.35
N PHE A 183 8.57 -11.98 15.13
CA PHE A 183 7.70 -12.95 14.47
C PHE A 183 8.32 -14.35 14.38
N TYR A 184 9.65 -14.43 14.23
CA TYR A 184 10.38 -15.67 14.07
C TYR A 184 10.83 -16.31 15.40
N PHE A 185 10.47 -15.72 16.55
CA PHE A 185 10.80 -16.25 17.87
C PHE A 185 9.55 -16.77 18.57
N LEU A 186 9.52 -18.08 18.87
CA LEU A 186 8.32 -18.76 19.38
C LEU A 186 7.13 -18.58 18.43
N ALA A 187 7.39 -18.72 17.14
CA ALA A 187 6.46 -18.42 16.08
C ALA A 187 5.20 -19.29 16.17
N ASP A 188 4.03 -18.67 15.92
CA ASP A 188 2.77 -19.40 15.76
C ASP A 188 2.91 -20.38 14.58
N PRO A 189 2.80 -21.70 14.81
CA PRO A 189 3.00 -22.68 13.75
C PRO A 189 2.10 -22.49 12.54
N LYS A 190 0.86 -21.99 12.76
CA LYS A 190 -0.10 -21.72 11.67
C LYS A 190 0.35 -20.59 10.75
N LYS A 191 1.12 -19.62 11.27
CA LYS A 191 1.69 -18.52 10.48
C LYS A 191 3.05 -18.90 9.92
N PHE A 192 3.82 -19.68 10.66
CA PHE A 192 5.17 -20.09 10.28
C PHE A 192 5.17 -21.02 9.05
N VAL A 193 4.20 -21.94 8.98
CA VAL A 193 4.07 -22.89 7.85
C VAL A 193 3.79 -22.21 6.50
N GLU A 194 3.37 -20.94 6.49
CA GLU A 194 3.10 -20.19 5.26
C GLU A 194 4.39 -19.86 4.47
N SER A 195 5.55 -19.88 5.14
CA SER A 195 6.85 -19.70 4.50
C SER A 195 7.88 -20.78 4.84
N HIS A 196 7.65 -21.62 5.86
CA HIS A 196 8.57 -22.66 6.31
C HIS A 196 7.91 -24.03 6.37
N TRP A 197 8.26 -24.93 5.46
CA TRP A 197 7.72 -26.29 5.45
C TRP A 197 8.79 -27.33 5.83
N PRO A 198 8.64 -28.05 6.95
CA PRO A 198 9.65 -28.98 7.42
C PRO A 198 9.64 -30.29 6.64
N LYS A 199 10.83 -30.85 6.40
CA LYS A 199 10.97 -32.18 5.77
C LYS A 199 10.32 -33.29 6.63
N ILE A 200 10.38 -33.15 7.95
CA ILE A 200 9.73 -34.07 8.90
C ILE A 200 8.46 -33.39 9.41
N SER A 201 7.31 -33.95 9.05
CA SER A 201 5.98 -33.35 9.29
C SER A 201 5.67 -33.07 10.77
N LYS A 202 6.25 -33.82 11.72
CA LYS A 202 6.08 -33.58 13.16
C LYS A 202 6.45 -32.15 13.56
N TRP A 203 7.37 -31.51 12.84
CA TRP A 203 7.86 -30.16 13.14
C TRP A 203 6.95 -29.05 12.61
N GLN A 204 5.81 -29.38 11.99
CA GLN A 204 4.78 -28.37 11.73
C GLN A 204 4.08 -27.95 13.01
N LEU A 205 4.13 -28.74 14.10
CA LEU A 205 3.51 -28.45 15.39
C LEU A 205 2.03 -28.04 15.29
N MET A 206 1.31 -28.66 14.36
CA MET A 206 -0.10 -28.40 14.04
C MET A 206 -0.90 -29.71 14.04
N GLU A 207 -2.18 -29.61 14.40
CA GLU A 207 -3.12 -30.73 14.35
C GLU A 207 -3.43 -31.15 12.90
N HIS A 208 -3.67 -30.17 12.04
CA HIS A 208 -3.86 -30.37 10.61
C HIS A 208 -2.57 -30.05 9.87
N LEU A 209 -1.93 -31.07 9.32
CA LEU A 209 -0.66 -30.95 8.62
C LEU A 209 -0.89 -30.45 7.19
N VAL A 210 -0.04 -29.51 6.77
CA VAL A 210 0.02 -29.00 5.40
C VAL A 210 0.88 -29.95 4.58
N SER A 211 0.34 -30.45 3.46
CA SER A 211 1.10 -31.28 2.53
C SER A 211 2.18 -30.45 1.81
N ARG A 212 3.17 -31.11 1.20
CA ARG A 212 4.18 -30.42 0.38
C ARG A 212 3.52 -29.67 -0.77
N GLU A 213 2.53 -30.29 -1.39
CA GLU A 213 1.77 -29.72 -2.50
C GLU A 213 0.99 -28.48 -2.07
N ASP A 214 0.21 -28.59 -0.98
CA ASP A 214 -0.52 -27.43 -0.43
C ASP A 214 0.44 -26.31 -0.04
N PHE A 215 1.58 -26.64 0.56
CA PHE A 215 2.60 -25.64 0.89
C PHE A 215 3.06 -24.91 -0.35
N GLU A 216 3.48 -25.63 -1.40
CA GLU A 216 4.02 -25.05 -2.64
C GLU A 216 3.01 -24.13 -3.34
N TYR A 217 1.72 -24.45 -3.24
CA TYR A 217 0.65 -23.71 -3.88
C TYR A 217 0.02 -22.59 -3.03
N ARG A 218 0.19 -22.56 -1.72
CA ARG A 218 -0.33 -21.45 -0.89
C ARG A 218 0.18 -20.07 -1.34
N VAL A 219 -0.71 -19.08 -1.22
CA VAL A 219 -0.36 -17.66 -1.32
C VAL A 219 0.80 -17.39 -0.38
N LEU A 220 1.91 -16.93 -0.95
CA LEU A 220 3.11 -16.64 -0.18
C LEU A 220 2.87 -15.39 0.64
N LYS A 221 3.00 -15.50 1.97
CA LYS A 221 2.83 -14.39 2.91
C LYS A 221 4.15 -14.17 3.65
N ASP A 222 4.57 -12.92 3.69
CA ASP A 222 5.70 -12.52 4.52
C ASP A 222 5.24 -12.26 5.96
N PHE A 223 6.16 -12.25 6.92
CA PHE A 223 5.83 -11.90 8.30
C PHE A 223 5.13 -10.54 8.43
N ARG A 224 5.45 -9.59 7.53
CA ARG A 224 4.84 -8.25 7.48
C ARG A 224 3.35 -8.30 7.16
N PHE A 225 2.88 -9.33 6.45
CA PHE A 225 1.45 -9.57 6.26
C PHE A 225 0.72 -9.68 7.59
N PHE A 226 1.28 -10.45 8.52
CA PHE A 226 0.69 -10.69 9.83
C PHE A 226 0.86 -9.50 10.78
N ASN A 227 2.01 -8.81 10.73
CA ASN A 227 2.27 -7.63 11.58
C ASN A 227 1.39 -6.42 11.22
N LEU A 228 0.96 -6.35 9.96
CA LEU A 228 -0.01 -5.36 9.47
C LEU A 228 -1.46 -5.82 9.65
N GLU A 229 -1.68 -7.00 10.24
CA GLU A 229 -2.99 -7.64 10.41
C GLU A 229 -3.78 -7.74 9.11
N LEU A 230 -3.08 -8.05 8.01
CA LEU A 230 -3.72 -8.27 6.72
C LEU A 230 -4.50 -9.59 6.73
N LYS A 231 -5.62 -9.58 6.02
CA LYS A 231 -6.41 -10.77 5.71
C LYS A 231 -6.72 -10.80 4.23
N LEU A 232 -6.79 -12.00 3.68
CA LEU A 232 -7.36 -12.20 2.35
C LEU A 232 -8.88 -12.18 2.53
N ALA A 233 -9.57 -11.25 1.88
CA ALA A 233 -11.03 -11.09 1.98
C ALA A 233 -11.81 -12.18 1.23
N MET A 234 -11.23 -13.38 1.06
CA MET A 234 -11.89 -14.45 0.32
C MET A 234 -13.22 -14.74 1.00
N THR A 235 -14.31 -14.52 0.27
CA THR A 235 -15.65 -14.85 0.70
C THR A 235 -15.74 -16.36 0.88
N ASP A 236 -15.97 -16.78 2.11
CA ASP A 236 -16.29 -18.16 2.43
C ASP A 236 -17.47 -18.61 1.55
N HIS A 237 -17.20 -19.52 0.62
CA HIS A 237 -18.14 -20.44 -0.04
C HIS A 237 -19.46 -19.91 -0.68
N TRP A 238 -19.57 -20.13 -2.01
CA TRP A 238 -20.82 -20.28 -2.79
C TRP A 238 -21.87 -19.14 -2.78
N SER A 239 -21.67 -18.10 -3.60
CA SER A 239 -22.81 -17.43 -4.27
C SER A 239 -22.40 -16.81 -5.62
N TYR A 240 -22.54 -17.62 -6.68
CA TYR A 240 -22.67 -17.30 -8.11
C TYR A 240 -21.80 -16.19 -8.76
N LYS A 241 -20.93 -16.69 -9.67
CA LYS A 241 -20.18 -15.96 -10.73
C LYS A 241 -19.11 -14.99 -10.25
N CYS A 242 -18.06 -15.49 -9.61
CA CYS A 242 -16.68 -15.08 -9.89
C CYS A 242 -15.67 -15.99 -9.18
N ILE A 243 -14.92 -16.69 -10.04
CA ILE A 243 -13.58 -17.25 -9.86
C ILE A 243 -13.46 -18.49 -8.97
N TYR A 244 -13.22 -19.59 -9.69
CA TYR A 244 -13.06 -20.95 -9.22
C TYR A 244 -11.95 -21.10 -8.17
N ILE A 245 -12.38 -21.65 -7.03
CA ILE A 245 -11.82 -22.81 -6.32
C ILE A 245 -10.30 -22.91 -6.36
N ALA A 246 -9.70 -22.62 -5.21
CA ALA A 246 -8.36 -22.96 -4.78
C ALA A 246 -8.08 -24.49 -4.85
N PHE A 247 -8.00 -25.05 -6.05
CA PHE A 247 -7.22 -26.26 -6.29
C PHE A 247 -5.89 -25.78 -6.89
N PHE A 248 -4.79 -26.05 -6.19
CA PHE A 248 -3.40 -25.80 -6.66
C PHE A 248 -2.93 -24.34 -6.72
N GLY A 249 -3.38 -23.43 -5.84
CA GLY A 249 -2.59 -22.21 -5.56
C GLY A 249 -2.52 -21.13 -6.63
N PHE A 250 -3.29 -21.27 -7.70
CA PHE A 250 -3.46 -20.25 -8.73
C PHE A 250 -4.71 -19.42 -8.46
N SER A 251 -4.62 -18.13 -8.73
CA SER A 251 -5.79 -17.28 -8.98
C SER A 251 -6.09 -17.32 -10.48
N PHE A 252 -7.23 -17.88 -10.86
CA PHE A 252 -7.65 -17.90 -12.26
C PHE A 252 -8.26 -16.55 -12.64
N ALA A 253 -7.95 -16.04 -13.83
CA ALA A 253 -8.56 -14.83 -14.32
C ALA A 253 -9.95 -15.13 -14.90
N VAL A 254 -11.05 -14.68 -14.27
CA VAL A 254 -12.40 -14.88 -14.80
C VAL A 254 -12.72 -13.85 -15.84
N ASN A 255 -13.19 -14.33 -16.99
CA ASN A 255 -13.30 -13.54 -18.21
C ASN A 255 -11.97 -12.82 -18.54
N GLY A 256 -10.84 -13.40 -18.10
CA GLY A 256 -9.50 -12.84 -18.27
C GLY A 256 -9.15 -11.65 -17.38
N VAL A 257 -9.81 -11.49 -16.24
CA VAL A 257 -9.44 -10.52 -15.18
C VAL A 257 -9.24 -11.25 -13.85
N ALA A 258 -8.12 -10.98 -13.16
CA ALA A 258 -7.87 -11.49 -11.82
C ALA A 258 -8.13 -10.40 -10.78
N GLU A 259 -8.76 -10.75 -9.66
CA GLU A 259 -9.12 -9.81 -8.60
C GLU A 259 -8.50 -10.26 -7.27
N VAL A 260 -7.86 -9.32 -6.57
CA VAL A 260 -7.28 -9.54 -5.25
C VAL A 260 -7.85 -8.50 -4.28
N MET A 261 -8.32 -8.97 -3.13
CA MET A 261 -8.82 -8.11 -2.07
C MET A 261 -8.13 -8.42 -0.75
N LEU A 262 -7.52 -7.39 -0.16
CA LEU A 262 -6.92 -7.43 1.16
C LEU A 262 -7.74 -6.58 2.12
N GLU A 263 -7.95 -7.08 3.32
CA GLU A 263 -8.51 -6.34 4.45
C GLU A 263 -7.41 -6.05 5.47
N ASN A 264 -7.49 -4.89 6.13
CA ASN A 264 -6.58 -4.47 7.18
C ASN A 264 -7.37 -3.98 8.41
N SER A 265 -7.13 -4.58 9.58
CA SER A 265 -7.83 -4.23 10.83
C SER A 265 -7.09 -3.23 11.72
N LYS A 266 -5.77 -3.08 11.53
CA LYS A 266 -4.92 -2.32 12.46
C LYS A 266 -4.95 -0.82 12.23
N ALA A 267 -4.66 -0.41 11.00
CA ALA A 267 -4.51 0.99 10.60
C ALA A 267 -4.67 1.12 9.07
N PRO A 268 -4.95 2.32 8.54
CA PRO A 268 -4.94 2.55 7.10
C PRO A 268 -3.56 2.31 6.51
N LEU A 269 -3.53 1.63 5.36
CA LEU A 269 -2.28 1.23 4.70
C LEU A 269 -2.17 1.86 3.32
N GLU A 270 -0.93 2.09 2.90
CA GLU A 270 -0.58 2.33 1.51
C GLU A 270 -0.17 1.01 0.86
N TYR A 271 -0.45 0.89 -0.45
CA TYR A 271 -0.17 -0.32 -1.21
C TYR A 271 0.54 0.01 -2.51
N SER A 272 1.34 -0.94 -2.99
CA SER A 272 1.79 -1.00 -4.38
C SER A 272 1.87 -2.46 -4.84
N TYR A 273 2.04 -2.67 -6.14
CA TYR A 273 2.20 -4.01 -6.69
C TYR A 273 3.24 -4.04 -7.79
N THR A 274 3.76 -5.24 -8.05
CA THR A 274 4.53 -5.58 -9.23
C THR A 274 3.90 -6.81 -9.88
N LEU A 275 3.71 -6.75 -11.19
CA LEU A 275 3.25 -7.86 -12.01
C LEU A 275 4.40 -8.29 -12.93
N THR A 276 4.74 -9.57 -12.94
CA THR A 276 5.69 -10.13 -13.90
C THR A 276 5.05 -11.27 -14.67
N LYS A 277 5.26 -11.30 -15.99
CA LYS A 277 4.91 -12.46 -16.83
C LYS A 277 6.02 -13.50 -16.71
N VAL A 278 5.65 -14.76 -16.52
CA VAL A 278 6.57 -15.89 -16.53
C VAL A 278 6.72 -16.36 -17.98
N GLU A 279 7.94 -16.30 -18.52
CA GLU A 279 8.23 -16.78 -19.88
C GLU A 279 8.80 -18.20 -19.82
N THR A 280 9.72 -18.44 -18.88
CA THR A 280 10.30 -19.77 -18.59
C THR A 280 10.48 -19.95 -17.09
N LYS A 281 10.99 -21.10 -16.63
CA LYS A 281 11.29 -21.33 -15.20
C LYS A 281 12.35 -20.35 -14.63
N SER A 282 13.16 -19.71 -15.48
CA SER A 282 14.24 -18.79 -15.07
C SER A 282 14.09 -17.37 -15.60
N GLU A 283 13.20 -17.13 -16.56
CA GLU A 283 12.99 -15.81 -17.16
C GLU A 283 11.59 -15.27 -16.88
N SER A 284 11.53 -14.02 -16.45
CA SER A 284 10.28 -13.30 -16.28
C SER A 284 10.43 -11.85 -16.73
N THR A 285 9.34 -11.28 -17.23
CA THR A 285 9.31 -9.90 -17.71
C THR A 285 8.39 -9.08 -16.81
N LYS A 286 8.93 -8.00 -16.22
CA LYS A 286 8.13 -7.06 -15.43
C LYS A 286 7.21 -6.27 -16.36
N LEU A 287 5.92 -6.30 -16.07
CA LEU A 287 4.91 -5.56 -16.83
C LEU A 287 4.73 -4.15 -16.28
N SER A 288 4.27 -3.26 -17.15
CA SER A 288 3.86 -1.91 -16.79
C SER A 288 2.63 -1.92 -15.86
N LYS A 289 2.41 -0.80 -15.18
CA LYS A 289 1.24 -0.63 -14.30
C LYS A 289 -0.09 -0.57 -15.06
N SER A 290 -0.08 -0.34 -16.38
CA SER A 290 -1.28 -0.35 -17.26
C SER A 290 -1.98 -1.72 -17.39
N HIS A 291 -1.56 -2.71 -16.60
CA HIS A 291 -2.18 -4.03 -16.48
C HIS A 291 -2.82 -4.25 -15.10
N GLY A 292 -2.91 -3.21 -14.27
CA GLY A 292 -3.62 -3.29 -13.01
C GLY A 292 -4.32 -1.99 -12.63
N LEU A 293 -5.36 -2.14 -11.82
CA LEU A 293 -6.16 -1.04 -11.28
C LEU A 293 -6.32 -1.29 -9.77
N MET A 294 -5.78 -0.38 -8.97
CA MET A 294 -5.76 -0.50 -7.51
C MET A 294 -6.61 0.58 -6.86
N SER A 295 -7.54 0.18 -6.02
CA SER A 295 -8.36 1.05 -5.18
C SER A 295 -8.07 0.77 -3.72
N ILE A 296 -7.83 1.83 -2.96
CA ILE A 296 -7.43 1.75 -1.54
C ILE A 296 -8.46 2.51 -0.71
N GLN A 297 -9.10 1.78 0.20
CA GLN A 297 -10.00 2.32 1.21
C GLN A 297 -9.31 2.31 2.58
N ARG A 298 -10.04 2.65 3.63
CA ARG A 298 -9.49 2.74 4.99
C ARG A 298 -9.06 1.40 5.56
N ASP A 299 -9.87 0.37 5.33
CA ASP A 299 -9.78 -0.96 5.92
C ASP A 299 -9.58 -2.05 4.86
N SER A 300 -9.43 -1.67 3.59
CA SER A 300 -9.30 -2.61 2.50
C SER A 300 -8.57 -2.04 1.28
N MET A 301 -8.04 -2.95 0.47
CA MET A 301 -7.50 -2.67 -0.85
C MET A 301 -8.05 -3.70 -1.83
N LYS A 302 -8.43 -3.21 -3.01
CA LYS A 302 -8.90 -3.99 -4.14
C LYS A 302 -7.99 -3.78 -5.34
N LEU A 303 -7.49 -4.86 -5.93
CA LEU A 303 -6.61 -4.84 -7.10
C LEU A 303 -7.18 -5.73 -8.19
N HIS A 304 -7.48 -5.12 -9.33
CA HIS A 304 -7.81 -5.83 -10.57
C HIS A 304 -6.56 -5.94 -11.42
N ILE A 305 -6.28 -7.12 -11.95
CA ILE A 305 -5.19 -7.41 -12.88
C ILE A 305 -5.77 -7.84 -14.21
N PHE A 306 -5.26 -7.25 -15.29
CA PHE A 306 -5.65 -7.50 -16.67
C PHE A 306 -4.45 -8.11 -17.42
N PRO A 307 -4.29 -9.44 -17.38
CA PRO A 307 -3.22 -10.11 -18.12
C PRO A 307 -3.30 -9.78 -19.63
N PRO A 308 -2.20 -9.35 -20.27
CA PRO A 308 -2.22 -8.98 -21.69
C PRO A 308 -2.32 -10.16 -22.65
N GLN A 309 -1.90 -11.35 -22.23
CA GLN A 309 -1.88 -12.56 -23.04
C GLN A 309 -2.15 -13.80 -22.16
N PRO A 310 -2.46 -14.96 -22.76
CA PRO A 310 -2.48 -16.22 -22.02
C PRO A 310 -1.10 -16.50 -21.39
N GLY A 311 -1.10 -17.17 -20.24
CA GLY A 311 0.11 -17.61 -19.54
C GLY A 311 0.07 -17.36 -18.04
N ASP A 312 1.23 -17.58 -17.41
CA ASP A 312 1.42 -17.47 -15.98
C ASP A 312 2.04 -16.13 -15.58
N TYR A 313 1.59 -15.59 -14.46
CA TYR A 313 2.03 -14.31 -13.93
C TYR A 313 2.30 -14.40 -12.43
N ASN A 314 3.29 -13.64 -11.98
CA ASN A 314 3.56 -13.42 -10.56
C ASN A 314 3.11 -12.01 -10.19
N LEU A 315 2.17 -11.94 -9.26
CA LEU A 315 1.75 -10.69 -8.64
C LEU A 315 2.38 -10.61 -7.24
N SER A 316 3.14 -9.56 -6.97
CA SER A 316 3.66 -9.26 -5.64
C SER A 316 3.06 -7.95 -5.14
N ILE A 317 2.52 -7.98 -3.92
CA ILE A 317 1.89 -6.84 -3.26
C ILE A 317 2.81 -6.35 -2.14
N PHE A 318 2.93 -5.04 -2.05
CA PHE A 318 3.71 -4.34 -1.04
C PHE A 318 2.79 -3.40 -0.27
N ALA A 319 3.01 -3.29 1.04
CA ALA A 319 2.24 -2.41 1.89
C ALA A 319 3.08 -1.78 2.99
N ALA A 320 2.63 -0.63 3.50
CA ALA A 320 3.12 -0.03 4.73
C ALA A 320 2.00 0.77 5.40
N GLU A 321 2.16 1.06 6.69
CA GLU A 321 1.26 1.99 7.37
C GLU A 321 1.31 3.37 6.69
N ALA A 322 0.14 3.96 6.46
CA ALA A 322 0.05 5.26 5.80
C ALA A 322 0.66 6.35 6.69
N ASN A 323 1.81 6.90 6.29
CA ASN A 323 2.51 7.94 7.03
C ASN A 323 2.06 9.34 6.60
N LYS A 324 2.01 10.28 7.54
CA LYS A 324 1.69 11.70 7.26
C LYS A 324 2.77 12.44 6.44
N ASN A 325 3.98 11.87 6.33
CA ASN A 325 5.17 12.56 5.80
C ASN A 325 5.68 12.05 4.44
N GLY A 326 4.95 11.17 3.75
CA GLY A 326 5.12 10.94 2.30
C GLY A 326 6.25 10.01 1.82
N GLU A 327 7.09 9.46 2.69
CA GLU A 327 8.08 8.42 2.34
C GLU A 327 7.97 7.21 3.26
N SER A 328 6.95 6.38 3.04
CA SER A 328 6.93 5.03 3.59
C SER A 328 7.66 4.08 2.62
N SER A 329 8.74 3.44 3.07
CA SER A 329 9.33 2.33 2.34
C SER A 329 8.34 1.16 2.33
N LEU A 330 7.68 0.92 1.20
CA LEU A 330 6.72 -0.17 1.06
C LEU A 330 7.44 -1.51 1.18
N ASP A 331 6.89 -2.37 2.03
CA ASP A 331 7.44 -3.66 2.33
C ASP A 331 6.65 -4.75 1.60
N TRP A 332 7.32 -5.83 1.17
CA TRP A 332 6.64 -6.94 0.52
C TRP A 332 5.79 -7.69 1.54
N VAL A 333 4.51 -7.90 1.25
CA VAL A 333 3.57 -8.56 2.17
C VAL A 333 3.08 -9.90 1.66
N CYS A 334 2.77 -10.02 0.37
CA CYS A 334 2.34 -11.30 -0.19
C CYS A 334 2.54 -11.39 -1.70
N SER A 335 2.49 -12.60 -2.22
CA SER A 335 2.53 -12.87 -3.66
C SER A 335 1.51 -13.93 -4.10
N PHE A 336 0.93 -13.72 -5.27
CA PHE A 336 -0.04 -14.59 -5.93
C PHE A 336 0.54 -15.09 -7.25
N LYS A 337 0.17 -16.32 -7.61
CA LYS A 337 0.34 -16.85 -8.97
C LYS A 337 -0.98 -16.69 -9.70
N ILE A 338 -0.94 -16.09 -10.88
CA ILE A 338 -2.12 -15.89 -11.71
C ILE A 338 -1.94 -16.72 -12.98
N HIS A 339 -2.88 -17.60 -13.25
CA HIS A 339 -2.96 -18.31 -14.52
C HIS A 339 -4.05 -17.67 -15.39
N CYS A 340 -3.66 -17.24 -16.59
CA CYS A 340 -4.57 -16.66 -17.56
C CYS A 340 -4.70 -17.59 -18.77
N GLU A 341 -5.89 -18.18 -18.97
CA GLU A 341 -6.18 -18.96 -20.17
C GLU A 341 -6.49 -18.05 -21.37
N LYS A 342 -7.25 -16.99 -21.12
CA LYS A 342 -7.69 -16.04 -22.14
C LYS A 342 -7.75 -14.63 -21.56
N PRO A 343 -7.08 -13.63 -22.18
CA PRO A 343 -7.15 -12.24 -21.77
C PRO A 343 -8.57 -11.67 -21.82
N GLY A 344 -8.87 -10.82 -20.84
CA GLY A 344 -10.09 -10.06 -20.78
C GLY A 344 -9.96 -8.72 -21.50
N ILE A 345 -11.04 -7.96 -21.52
CA ILE A 345 -10.99 -6.56 -21.96
C ILE A 345 -10.23 -5.77 -20.89
N ASN A 346 -9.18 -5.05 -21.28
CA ASN A 346 -8.43 -4.18 -20.39
C ASN A 346 -8.91 -2.72 -20.55
N PRO A 347 -9.76 -2.19 -19.65
CA PRO A 347 -10.24 -0.82 -19.74
C PRO A 347 -9.13 0.21 -19.44
N VAL A 348 -8.01 -0.21 -18.83
CA VAL A 348 -6.90 0.66 -18.43
C VAL A 348 -5.69 0.57 -19.34
N GLU A 349 -5.83 -0.10 -20.49
CA GLU A 349 -4.77 -0.25 -21.47
C GLU A 349 -4.26 1.12 -21.95
N MET A 350 -2.94 1.27 -22.02
CA MET A 350 -2.23 2.51 -22.38
C MET A 350 -2.44 3.71 -21.44
N LEU A 351 -3.27 3.61 -20.39
CA LEU A 351 -3.42 4.66 -19.40
C LEU A 351 -2.27 4.64 -18.38
N GLN A 352 -1.76 5.82 -18.04
CA GLN A 352 -0.71 5.99 -17.04
C GLN A 352 -1.32 6.27 -15.67
N LEU A 353 -1.97 5.24 -15.12
CA LEU A 353 -2.66 5.34 -13.84
C LEU A 353 -1.68 5.43 -12.66
N SER A 354 -2.07 6.23 -11.69
CA SER A 354 -1.42 6.33 -10.39
C SER A 354 -1.79 5.14 -9.49
N HIS A 355 -1.17 5.07 -8.32
CA HIS A 355 -1.43 4.01 -7.34
C HIS A 355 -2.82 4.07 -6.69
N HIS A 356 -3.53 5.20 -6.80
CA HIS A 356 -4.83 5.40 -6.15
C HIS A 356 -5.88 5.69 -7.21
N CYS A 357 -6.62 4.65 -7.61
CA CYS A 357 -7.75 4.77 -8.51
C CYS A 357 -9.05 4.76 -7.71
N GLY A 358 -9.94 5.71 -8.00
CA GLY A 358 -11.19 5.92 -7.31
C GLY A 358 -11.06 6.67 -5.98
N PRO A 359 -12.18 6.86 -5.27
CA PRO A 359 -12.22 7.55 -4.00
C PRO A 359 -11.49 6.73 -2.91
N GLY A 360 -10.93 7.41 -1.91
CA GLY A 360 -10.22 6.71 -0.83
C GLY A 360 -9.59 7.65 0.20
N LEU A 361 -8.49 7.19 0.82
CA LEU A 361 -7.83 7.89 1.94
C LEU A 361 -7.50 9.36 1.64
N LYS A 362 -7.05 9.66 0.42
CA LYS A 362 -6.66 11.03 0.03
C LYS A 362 -7.85 11.97 -0.13
N THR A 363 -8.96 11.49 -0.67
CA THR A 363 -10.19 12.29 -0.80
C THR A 363 -10.86 12.48 0.58
N GLU A 364 -10.90 11.43 1.41
CA GLU A 364 -11.44 11.50 2.77
C GLU A 364 -10.65 12.48 3.66
N ALA A 365 -9.32 12.51 3.52
CA ALA A 365 -8.47 13.45 4.26
C ALA A 365 -8.80 14.92 3.95
N LEU A 366 -9.41 15.20 2.79
CA LEU A 366 -9.92 16.52 2.39
C LEU A 366 -11.40 16.72 2.70
N GLY A 367 -12.02 15.81 3.45
CA GLY A 367 -13.45 15.85 3.78
C GLY A 367 -14.38 15.63 2.59
N LEU A 368 -13.85 15.10 1.48
CA LEU A 368 -14.66 14.63 0.37
C LEU A 368 -15.12 13.21 0.67
N HIS A 369 -16.44 13.04 0.79
CA HIS A 369 -17.08 11.78 1.15
C HIS A 369 -18.29 11.53 0.26
N SER A 370 -18.93 10.36 0.43
CA SER A 370 -20.11 9.95 -0.35
C SER A 370 -19.96 10.18 -1.86
N PRO A 371 -18.94 9.58 -2.50
CA PRO A 371 -18.73 9.74 -3.93
C PRO A 371 -19.94 9.19 -4.71
N SER A 372 -20.45 9.98 -5.65
CA SER A 372 -21.48 9.53 -6.61
C SER A 372 -21.01 8.34 -7.46
N GLN A 373 -19.70 8.22 -7.68
CA GLN A 373 -19.05 7.11 -8.37
C GLN A 373 -18.07 6.41 -7.40
N PRO A 374 -18.51 5.38 -6.65
CA PRO A 374 -17.61 4.65 -5.76
C PRO A 374 -16.64 3.73 -6.51
N SER A 375 -16.99 3.33 -7.73
CA SER A 375 -16.13 2.52 -8.60
C SER A 375 -15.07 3.39 -9.29
N PRO A 376 -13.80 2.95 -9.32
CA PRO A 376 -12.74 3.62 -10.09
C PRO A 376 -12.99 3.60 -11.61
N ILE A 377 -13.80 2.66 -12.12
CA ILE A 377 -14.19 2.59 -13.53
C ILE A 377 -15.63 3.09 -13.67
N ILE A 378 -15.83 4.06 -14.56
CA ILE A 378 -17.11 4.64 -14.94
C ILE A 378 -17.42 4.24 -16.38
N TYR A 379 -18.54 3.57 -16.60
CA TYR A 379 -19.02 3.26 -17.95
C TYR A 379 -20.04 4.30 -18.39
N THR A 380 -19.80 4.94 -19.54
CA THR A 380 -20.74 5.90 -20.13
C THR A 380 -21.11 5.50 -21.55
N PRO A 381 -22.41 5.37 -21.89
CA PRO A 381 -22.83 4.97 -23.23
C PRO A 381 -22.72 6.09 -24.27
N ASP A 382 -22.77 7.35 -23.84
CA ASP A 382 -22.85 8.52 -24.72
C ASP A 382 -21.72 9.53 -24.50
N GLY A 383 -20.72 9.18 -23.68
CA GLY A 383 -19.58 10.04 -23.39
C GLY A 383 -19.86 11.16 -22.40
N ARG A 384 -21.01 11.16 -21.72
CA ARG A 384 -21.32 12.12 -20.65
C ARG A 384 -21.33 11.40 -19.31
N CYS A 385 -20.71 11.99 -18.30
CA CYS A 385 -20.79 11.52 -16.92
C CYS A 385 -20.49 12.64 -15.94
N GLU A 386 -20.78 12.40 -14.67
CA GLU A 386 -20.50 13.33 -13.57
C GLU A 386 -19.88 12.57 -12.41
N VAL A 387 -18.85 13.16 -11.81
CA VAL A 387 -18.20 12.67 -10.59
C VAL A 387 -18.37 13.73 -9.51
N ALA A 388 -19.29 13.47 -8.60
CA ALA A 388 -19.58 14.31 -7.44
C ALA A 388 -19.12 13.71 -6.10
N PHE A 389 -18.77 14.57 -5.15
CA PHE A 389 -18.48 14.26 -3.75
C PHE A 389 -19.20 15.25 -2.83
N GLN A 390 -19.70 14.75 -1.70
CA GLN A 390 -20.20 15.58 -0.61
C GLN A 390 -19.03 16.15 0.20
N LYS A 391 -19.20 17.36 0.71
CA LYS A 391 -18.20 18.06 1.53
C LYS A 391 -18.55 18.02 3.00
N SER A 392 -17.54 17.83 3.82
CA SER A 392 -17.67 18.09 5.25
C SER A 392 -17.97 19.58 5.51
N ALA A 393 -18.78 19.85 6.54
CA ALA A 393 -19.12 21.22 6.92
C ALA A 393 -17.87 22.08 7.17
N ASN A 394 -17.89 23.33 6.69
CA ASN A 394 -16.81 24.32 6.82
C ASN A 394 -15.48 23.96 6.13
N GLN A 395 -15.46 23.00 5.20
CA GLN A 395 -14.25 22.65 4.47
C GLN A 395 -14.20 23.35 3.11
N CYS A 396 -13.29 24.32 2.97
CA CYS A 396 -12.96 24.90 1.68
C CYS A 396 -11.95 23.99 0.98
N VAL A 397 -12.41 23.25 -0.03
CA VAL A 397 -11.54 22.40 -0.85
C VAL A 397 -11.43 23.04 -2.21
N ASN A 398 -10.21 23.41 -2.60
CA ASN A 398 -9.87 23.82 -3.95
C ASN A 398 -9.34 22.60 -4.70
N PHE A 399 -9.95 22.30 -5.83
CA PHE A 399 -9.67 21.10 -6.59
C PHE A 399 -9.74 21.42 -8.07
N THR A 400 -9.02 20.60 -8.84
CA THR A 400 -9.03 20.66 -10.29
C THR A 400 -8.98 19.25 -10.84
N ALA A 401 -9.36 19.09 -12.10
CA ALA A 401 -9.27 17.81 -12.77
C ALA A 401 -8.71 17.97 -14.18
N SER A 402 -8.05 16.93 -14.66
CA SER A 402 -7.58 16.83 -16.04
C SER A 402 -8.08 15.54 -16.66
N LEU A 403 -8.67 15.65 -17.84
CA LEU A 403 -9.07 14.49 -18.65
C LEU A 403 -7.94 14.21 -19.64
N ILE A 404 -7.50 12.96 -19.71
CA ILE A 404 -6.40 12.50 -20.55
C ILE A 404 -6.89 11.33 -21.40
N ASP A 405 -6.60 11.35 -22.69
CA ASP A 405 -6.93 10.24 -23.59
C ASP A 405 -5.86 9.14 -23.59
N LYS A 406 -6.12 8.05 -24.32
CA LYS A 406 -5.18 6.92 -24.49
C LYS A 406 -3.83 7.29 -25.12
N SER A 407 -3.71 8.46 -25.77
CA SER A 407 -2.47 8.97 -26.35
C SER A 407 -1.67 9.84 -25.37
N ALA A 408 -2.10 9.89 -24.10
CA ALA A 408 -1.58 10.78 -23.07
C ALA A 408 -1.78 12.28 -23.38
N LYS A 409 -2.72 12.62 -24.27
CA LYS A 409 -3.07 14.00 -24.58
C LYS A 409 -4.16 14.49 -23.63
N LYS A 410 -3.94 15.68 -23.06
CA LYS A 410 -4.95 16.38 -22.25
C LYS A 410 -6.10 16.86 -23.15
N CYS A 411 -7.33 16.59 -22.73
CA CYS A 411 -8.54 17.08 -23.38
C CYS A 411 -8.96 18.40 -22.74
N ASP A 412 -8.51 19.51 -23.32
CA ASP A 412 -8.76 20.85 -22.77
C ASP A 412 -10.25 21.19 -22.75
N ASN A 413 -10.70 21.75 -21.62
CA ASN A 413 -12.09 22.14 -21.40
C ASN A 413 -13.13 21.02 -21.59
N HIS A 414 -12.76 19.74 -21.46
CA HIS A 414 -13.74 18.62 -21.47
C HIS A 414 -14.24 18.21 -20.08
N VAL A 415 -13.83 18.96 -19.06
CA VAL A 415 -14.28 18.85 -17.68
C VAL A 415 -14.60 20.24 -17.16
N ILE A 416 -15.76 20.42 -16.54
CA ILE A 416 -16.12 21.67 -15.86
C ILE A 416 -16.45 21.40 -14.39
N LEU A 417 -16.00 22.32 -13.53
CA LEU A 417 -16.19 22.27 -12.09
C LEU A 417 -17.53 22.87 -11.68
N ARG A 418 -18.23 22.19 -10.77
CA ARG A 418 -19.30 22.78 -9.97
C ARG A 418 -18.88 22.71 -8.51
N ASN A 419 -18.89 23.87 -7.85
CA ASN A 419 -18.39 24.01 -6.49
C ASN A 419 -19.42 24.69 -5.60
N THR A 420 -20.30 23.89 -4.98
CA THR A 420 -21.33 24.41 -4.05
C THR A 420 -20.85 24.28 -2.60
N PRO A 421 -21.51 24.90 -1.62
CA PRO A 421 -21.13 24.75 -0.21
C PRO A 421 -21.12 23.30 0.30
N ASN A 422 -22.03 22.45 -0.20
CA ASN A 422 -22.21 21.08 0.28
C ASN A 422 -21.64 20.00 -0.66
N GLU A 423 -21.52 20.31 -1.96
CA GLU A 423 -21.14 19.34 -2.98
C GLU A 423 -20.15 19.94 -3.97
N ILE A 424 -19.23 19.10 -4.41
CA ILE A 424 -18.29 19.33 -5.50
C ILE A 424 -18.66 18.34 -6.60
N SER A 425 -18.76 18.79 -7.85
CA SER A 425 -18.93 17.88 -8.98
C SER A 425 -18.08 18.25 -10.20
N LEU A 426 -17.65 17.20 -10.90
CA LEU A 426 -16.91 17.26 -12.15
C LEU A 426 -17.85 16.77 -13.24
N VAL A 427 -18.27 17.67 -14.11
CA VAL A 427 -19.10 17.30 -15.27
C VAL A 427 -18.17 17.05 -16.44
N ILE A 428 -18.24 15.85 -17.02
CA ILE A 428 -17.35 15.39 -18.08
C ILE A 428 -18.14 15.18 -19.37
N ARG A 429 -17.53 15.59 -20.49
CA ARG A 429 -18.01 15.32 -21.85
C ARG A 429 -16.85 14.86 -22.71
N LEU A 430 -16.85 13.60 -23.12
CA LEU A 430 -15.77 13.03 -23.91
C LEU A 430 -15.75 13.61 -25.33
N PRO A 431 -14.57 14.00 -25.87
CA PRO A 431 -14.46 14.48 -27.25
C PRO A 431 -14.90 13.45 -28.27
N GLU A 432 -14.63 12.16 -28.02
CA GLU A 432 -14.96 11.02 -28.89
C GLU A 432 -15.18 9.75 -28.02
N PRO A 433 -15.78 8.67 -28.57
CA PRO A 433 -15.83 7.38 -27.89
C PRO A 433 -14.42 6.81 -27.63
N GLY A 434 -14.17 6.34 -26.41
CA GLY A 434 -12.89 5.75 -26.03
C GLY A 434 -12.73 5.61 -24.52
N ASN A 435 -11.51 5.24 -24.11
CA ASN A 435 -11.12 5.15 -22.71
C ASN A 435 -10.30 6.38 -22.34
N TYR A 436 -10.63 6.99 -21.20
CA TYR A 436 -10.01 8.21 -20.70
C TYR A 436 -9.63 8.06 -19.23
N GLN A 437 -8.57 8.74 -18.84
CA GLN A 437 -8.15 8.91 -17.46
C GLN A 437 -8.59 10.30 -16.97
N LEU A 438 -9.38 10.34 -15.89
CA LEU A 438 -9.72 11.56 -15.18
C LEU A 438 -8.84 11.65 -13.93
N GLN A 439 -7.89 12.57 -13.94
CA GLN A 439 -7.00 12.83 -12.81
C GLN A 439 -7.58 13.95 -11.95
N ILE A 440 -7.67 13.76 -10.63
CA ILE A 440 -8.19 14.74 -9.69
C ILE A 440 -7.07 15.21 -8.75
N PHE A 441 -6.93 16.52 -8.61
CA PHE A 441 -5.89 17.17 -7.80
C PHE A 441 -6.48 18.17 -6.81
N GLU A 442 -5.86 18.29 -5.65
CA GLU A 442 -6.03 19.40 -4.72
C GLU A 442 -5.14 20.57 -5.15
N ASN A 443 -5.69 21.78 -5.08
CA ASN A 443 -4.99 23.02 -5.31
C ASN A 443 -4.84 23.77 -3.97
N SER A 444 -3.87 23.34 -3.16
CA SER A 444 -3.64 23.81 -1.79
C SER A 444 -2.88 25.14 -1.71
N SER A 445 -2.20 25.57 -2.79
CA SER A 445 -1.53 26.88 -2.87
C SER A 445 -1.50 27.38 -4.32
N PRO A 446 -2.36 28.35 -4.67
CA PRO A 446 -2.36 28.97 -5.99
C PRO A 446 -1.01 29.64 -6.34
N GLU A 447 -0.30 30.12 -5.32
CA GLU A 447 0.95 30.87 -5.43
C GLU A 447 2.16 29.97 -5.73
N ALA A 448 2.16 28.73 -5.20
CA ALA A 448 3.24 27.77 -5.39
C ALA A 448 3.03 26.82 -6.60
N GLN A 449 1.89 26.92 -7.31
CA GLN A 449 1.48 25.98 -8.37
C GLN A 449 1.66 24.49 -7.98
N SER A 450 1.48 24.19 -6.70
CA SER A 450 1.68 22.85 -6.17
C SER A 450 0.34 22.11 -6.17
N PHE A 451 0.20 21.18 -7.11
CA PHE A 451 -0.96 20.30 -7.20
C PHE A 451 -0.68 19.00 -6.46
N LYS A 452 -1.54 18.66 -5.51
CA LYS A 452 -1.45 17.40 -4.79
C LYS A 452 -2.43 16.39 -5.39
N PHE A 453 -1.90 15.32 -5.97
CA PHE A 453 -2.70 14.27 -6.58
C PHE A 453 -3.61 13.57 -5.55
N LEU A 454 -4.90 13.42 -5.88
CA LEU A 454 -5.90 12.76 -5.04
C LEU A 454 -6.21 11.35 -5.54
N CYS A 455 -6.73 11.24 -6.76
CA CYS A 455 -7.11 9.96 -7.35
C CYS A 455 -7.29 10.04 -8.87
N ASP A 456 -7.27 8.88 -9.51
CA ASP A 456 -7.63 8.68 -10.91
C ASP A 456 -8.99 7.98 -11.03
N TYR A 457 -9.80 8.37 -12.00
CA TYR A 457 -10.90 7.55 -12.51
C TYR A 457 -10.63 7.13 -13.96
N VAL A 458 -11.18 5.97 -14.34
CA VAL A 458 -11.14 5.46 -15.71
C VAL A 458 -12.54 5.56 -16.29
N ILE A 459 -12.70 6.34 -17.35
CA ILE A 459 -13.98 6.52 -18.04
C ILE A 459 -13.94 5.69 -19.31
N VAL A 460 -14.85 4.73 -19.43
CA VAL A 460 -14.96 3.81 -20.56
C VAL A 460 -16.21 4.13 -21.36
N CYS A 461 -16.03 4.47 -22.64
CA CYS A 461 -17.12 4.68 -23.58
C CYS A 461 -16.97 3.77 -24.79
N SER A 462 -17.96 2.89 -25.01
CA SER A 462 -17.93 1.92 -26.10
C SER A 462 -18.24 2.59 -27.44
N ALA A 463 -17.39 2.33 -28.44
CA ALA A 463 -17.57 2.79 -29.82
C ALA A 463 -18.75 2.15 -30.57
N GLN A 464 -19.50 1.24 -29.93
CA GLN A 464 -20.68 0.59 -30.53
C GLN A 464 -21.89 1.53 -30.66
N MET A 465 -21.83 2.71 -30.04
CA MET A 465 -22.85 3.75 -30.16
C MET A 465 -22.53 4.72 -31.32
N LYS A 466 -23.56 5.32 -31.89
CA LYS A 466 -23.46 6.30 -33.00
C LYS A 466 -22.35 7.31 -32.71
N ALA A 467 -21.45 7.52 -33.68
CA ALA A 467 -20.35 8.47 -33.54
C ALA A 467 -20.87 9.82 -33.03
N PHE A 468 -20.37 10.25 -31.88
CA PHE A 468 -20.62 11.55 -31.30
C PHE A 468 -19.29 12.27 -31.12
N SER A 469 -19.34 13.59 -31.13
CA SER A 469 -18.25 14.42 -30.64
C SER A 469 -18.82 15.55 -29.82
N TRP A 470 -18.58 15.53 -28.52
CA TRP A 470 -19.04 16.61 -27.66
C TRP A 470 -18.09 17.79 -27.79
N PRO A 471 -18.59 19.01 -28.00
CA PRO A 471 -17.74 20.19 -27.98
C PRO A 471 -17.16 20.39 -26.56
N PRO A 472 -15.99 21.04 -26.45
CA PRO A 472 -15.46 21.46 -25.16
C PRO A 472 -16.45 22.40 -24.45
N PHE A 473 -16.37 22.47 -23.13
CA PHE A 473 -16.96 23.53 -22.32
C PHE A 473 -16.29 24.88 -22.61
N PRO A 474 -16.93 26.01 -22.25
CA PRO A 474 -16.26 27.31 -22.26
C PRO A 474 -15.03 27.33 -21.36
N GLN A 475 -14.07 28.19 -21.71
CA GLN A 475 -12.89 28.42 -20.90
C GLN A 475 -13.27 29.13 -19.60
N THR A 476 -12.90 28.56 -18.46
CA THR A 476 -13.09 29.17 -17.13
C THR A 476 -11.88 29.99 -16.70
N TYR A 477 -12.12 31.12 -16.04
CA TYR A 477 -11.06 31.92 -15.40
C TYR A 477 -10.77 31.44 -13.98
N SER A 478 -9.65 31.87 -13.40
CA SER A 478 -9.13 31.37 -12.10
C SER A 478 -10.09 31.57 -10.93
N ASN A 479 -10.93 32.60 -10.98
CA ASN A 479 -11.93 32.93 -9.96
C ASN A 479 -13.22 32.09 -10.07
N TRP A 480 -13.38 31.26 -11.11
CA TRP A 480 -14.61 30.47 -11.33
C TRP A 480 -14.99 29.63 -10.10
N SER A 481 -14.03 28.86 -9.58
CA SER A 481 -14.24 27.96 -8.45
C SER A 481 -14.40 28.70 -7.13
N ASP A 482 -13.65 29.80 -6.94
CA ASP A 482 -13.66 30.62 -5.73
C ASP A 482 -15.00 31.35 -5.55
N LEU A 483 -15.64 31.73 -6.66
CA LEU A 483 -16.95 32.37 -6.65
C LEU A 483 -18.11 31.37 -6.49
N GLY A 484 -17.84 30.07 -6.49
CA GLY A 484 -18.88 29.03 -6.44
C GLY A 484 -19.75 29.01 -7.71
N CYS A 485 -19.19 29.42 -8.85
CA CYS A 485 -19.95 29.52 -10.09
C CYS A 485 -20.42 28.14 -10.57
N VAL A 486 -21.63 28.10 -11.15
CA VAL A 486 -22.18 26.90 -11.81
C VAL A 486 -22.69 27.30 -13.19
N LEU A 487 -22.20 26.62 -14.23
CA LEU A 487 -22.69 26.80 -15.59
C LEU A 487 -23.94 25.94 -15.82
N ILE A 488 -25.03 26.58 -16.26
CA ILE A 488 -26.25 25.89 -16.67
C ILE A 488 -26.30 25.82 -18.19
N GLU A 489 -26.27 26.96 -18.90
CA GLU A 489 -26.26 27.06 -20.36
C GLU A 489 -25.54 28.34 -20.85
N PRO A 490 -24.96 28.36 -22.07
CA PRO A 490 -24.74 27.22 -22.95
C PRO A 490 -23.54 26.40 -22.49
N LEU A 491 -23.65 25.07 -22.58
CA LEU A 491 -22.57 24.16 -22.13
C LEU A 491 -21.48 23.94 -23.20
N ALA A 492 -21.74 24.29 -24.45
CA ALA A 492 -20.74 24.25 -25.51
C ALA A 492 -19.92 25.55 -25.48
N GLY A 493 -18.60 25.42 -25.42
CA GLY A 493 -17.63 26.53 -25.44
C GLY A 493 -17.47 27.18 -26.81
N VAL A 494 -17.97 26.53 -27.86
CA VAL A 494 -18.03 27.06 -29.23
C VAL A 494 -19.48 27.41 -29.55
N LEU A 495 -19.72 28.65 -29.92
CA LEU A 495 -21.03 29.19 -30.24
C LEU A 495 -21.15 29.52 -31.73
N PRO A 496 -22.34 29.40 -32.33
CA PRO A 496 -22.53 29.75 -33.74
C PRO A 496 -22.46 31.28 -33.96
N PRO A 497 -21.95 31.77 -35.09
CA PRO A 497 -21.86 33.20 -35.40
C PRO A 497 -23.22 33.81 -35.72
N ASP A 498 -23.38 35.08 -35.36
CA ASP A 498 -24.56 35.91 -35.66
C ASP A 498 -25.89 35.26 -35.23
N ARG A 499 -25.88 34.54 -34.09
CA ARG A 499 -27.03 33.83 -33.53
C ARG A 499 -27.36 34.33 -32.14
N LYS A 500 -28.66 34.35 -31.84
CA LYS A 500 -29.15 34.52 -30.47
C LYS A 500 -28.86 33.28 -29.66
N VAL A 501 -28.19 33.45 -28.53
CA VAL A 501 -27.83 32.39 -27.60
C VAL A 501 -28.29 32.77 -26.21
N GLN A 502 -28.90 31.82 -25.52
CA GLN A 502 -29.34 31.94 -24.14
C GLN A 502 -28.18 31.60 -23.20
N PHE A 503 -28.01 32.43 -22.18
CA PHE A 503 -27.04 32.23 -21.11
C PHE A 503 -27.80 32.04 -19.80
N ALA A 504 -27.37 31.05 -19.03
CA ALA A 504 -27.83 30.76 -17.68
C ALA A 504 -26.63 30.32 -16.83
N VAL A 505 -26.30 31.12 -15.81
CA VAL A 505 -25.15 30.88 -14.92
C VAL A 505 -25.54 31.21 -13.47
N SER A 506 -25.14 30.38 -12.52
CA SER A 506 -25.21 30.71 -11.10
C SER A 506 -23.91 31.40 -10.68
N VAL A 507 -24.04 32.59 -10.09
CA VAL A 507 -22.92 33.36 -9.53
C VAL A 507 -23.37 33.91 -8.17
N PRO A 508 -23.19 33.15 -7.08
CA PRO A 508 -23.78 33.45 -5.75
C PRO A 508 -23.48 34.84 -5.19
N THR A 509 -22.26 35.34 -5.39
CA THR A 509 -21.78 36.60 -4.80
C THR A 509 -21.85 37.79 -5.76
N ALA A 510 -22.39 37.62 -6.96
CA ALA A 510 -22.49 38.70 -7.93
C ALA A 510 -23.60 39.69 -7.58
N VAL A 511 -23.29 40.97 -7.74
CA VAL A 511 -24.29 42.06 -7.76
C VAL A 511 -24.83 42.25 -9.18
N LYS A 512 -24.01 41.94 -10.19
CA LYS A 512 -24.37 42.09 -11.60
C LYS A 512 -23.54 41.14 -12.45
N VAL A 513 -24.19 40.42 -13.37
CA VAL A 513 -23.52 39.58 -14.37
C VAL A 513 -23.79 40.14 -15.76
N VAL A 514 -22.77 40.15 -16.60
CA VAL A 514 -22.81 40.74 -17.94
C VAL A 514 -22.17 39.82 -18.94
N VAL A 515 -22.80 39.69 -20.11
CA VAL A 515 -22.25 39.01 -21.27
C VAL A 515 -21.89 40.05 -22.32
N GLU A 516 -20.69 39.94 -22.89
CA GLU A 516 -20.16 40.87 -23.88
C GLU A 516 -19.60 40.12 -25.08
N THR A 517 -19.93 40.58 -26.29
CA THR A 517 -19.33 40.08 -27.53
C THR A 517 -18.19 40.99 -27.98
N SER A 518 -17.14 40.38 -28.53
CA SER A 518 -16.02 41.09 -29.17
C SER A 518 -16.19 41.08 -30.70
N GLY A 519 -15.56 42.04 -31.41
CA GLY A 519 -15.62 42.15 -32.87
C GLY A 519 -16.48 43.30 -33.39
N GLY A 520 -16.68 43.35 -34.71
CA GLY A 520 -17.49 44.38 -35.37
C GLY A 520 -18.95 44.30 -34.94
N GLY A 521 -19.41 45.24 -34.11
CA GLY A 521 -20.75 45.21 -33.50
C GLY A 521 -20.79 44.66 -32.07
N SER A 522 -19.74 44.92 -31.27
CA SER A 522 -19.70 44.58 -29.83
C SER A 522 -21.01 44.97 -29.14
N SER A 523 -21.65 43.96 -28.55
CA SER A 523 -22.89 44.09 -27.79
C SER A 523 -22.64 43.65 -26.36
N ARG A 524 -23.29 44.32 -25.41
CA ARG A 524 -23.15 44.06 -23.99
C ARG A 524 -24.53 43.98 -23.35
N VAL A 525 -24.84 42.83 -22.75
CA VAL A 525 -26.14 42.55 -22.14
C VAL A 525 -25.96 42.24 -20.66
N VAL A 526 -26.71 42.93 -19.82
CA VAL A 526 -26.81 42.62 -18.39
C VAL A 526 -27.78 41.44 -18.25
N LEU A 527 -27.34 40.38 -17.58
CA LEU A 527 -28.22 39.25 -17.30
C LEU A 527 -29.22 39.62 -16.21
N GLU A 528 -30.43 39.10 -16.36
CA GLU A 528 -31.50 39.22 -15.38
C GLU A 528 -31.25 38.24 -14.24
N GLN A 529 -31.37 38.72 -13.00
CA GLN A 529 -31.27 37.90 -11.81
C GLN A 529 -32.57 37.11 -11.63
N GLY A 530 -32.45 35.85 -11.21
CA GLY A 530 -33.58 35.00 -10.89
C GLY A 530 -34.45 35.56 -9.75
N SER A 531 -35.57 34.88 -9.50
CA SER A 531 -36.47 35.20 -8.39
C SER A 531 -35.76 35.17 -7.02
N SER A 532 -36.42 35.64 -5.96
CA SER A 532 -35.84 35.66 -4.61
C SER A 532 -35.37 34.27 -4.11
N GLU A 533 -35.96 33.19 -4.59
CA GLU A 533 -35.58 31.81 -4.27
C GLU A 533 -34.38 31.29 -5.10
N GLN A 534 -34.04 32.00 -6.18
CA GLN A 534 -32.94 31.70 -7.09
C GLN A 534 -32.07 32.94 -7.32
N SER A 535 -31.82 33.72 -6.27
CA SER A 535 -31.09 34.99 -6.37
C SER A 535 -29.66 34.83 -6.90
N GLU A 536 -29.11 33.62 -6.86
CA GLU A 536 -27.78 33.32 -7.38
C GLU A 536 -27.78 33.10 -8.91
N MET A 537 -28.95 32.88 -9.51
CA MET A 537 -29.12 32.56 -10.93
C MET A 537 -29.18 33.82 -11.78
N TRP A 538 -28.50 33.81 -12.92
CA TRP A 538 -28.47 34.89 -13.89
C TRP A 538 -28.79 34.34 -15.27
N HIS A 539 -29.77 34.92 -15.96
CA HIS A 539 -30.18 34.50 -17.29
C HIS A 539 -30.34 35.66 -18.27
N GLY A 540 -30.19 35.38 -19.56
CA GLY A 540 -30.43 36.37 -20.60
C GLY A 540 -29.96 35.93 -21.97
N GLU A 541 -30.30 36.70 -22.98
CA GLU A 541 -30.00 36.41 -24.38
C GLU A 541 -29.05 37.44 -24.95
N ILE A 542 -28.08 36.99 -25.75
CA ILE A 542 -27.22 37.87 -26.54
C ILE A 542 -27.07 37.31 -27.95
N THR A 543 -26.96 38.20 -28.94
CA THR A 543 -26.56 37.83 -30.30
C THR A 543 -25.04 37.73 -30.34
N THR A 544 -24.50 36.55 -30.70
CA THR A 544 -23.07 36.31 -30.90
C THR A 544 -22.53 37.21 -32.03
N GLY A 545 -21.22 37.51 -31.99
CA GLY A 545 -20.58 38.24 -33.08
C GLY A 545 -20.35 37.36 -34.31
N GLY A 546 -19.65 37.89 -35.30
CA GLY A 546 -19.21 37.11 -36.47
C GLY A 546 -18.18 36.03 -36.11
N ALA A 547 -17.88 35.14 -37.06
CA ALA A 547 -16.90 34.07 -36.86
C ALA A 547 -15.53 34.62 -36.40
N LYS A 548 -14.85 33.85 -35.53
CA LYS A 548 -13.60 34.20 -34.83
C LYS A 548 -13.73 35.33 -33.79
N SER A 549 -14.95 35.74 -33.46
CA SER A 549 -15.18 36.55 -32.26
C SER A 549 -15.17 35.71 -30.99
N THR A 550 -15.16 36.38 -29.84
CA THR A 550 -15.34 35.76 -28.53
C THR A 550 -16.52 36.36 -27.79
N VAL A 551 -17.18 35.55 -26.97
CA VAL A 551 -18.20 35.99 -26.02
C VAL A 551 -17.66 35.78 -24.61
N LYS A 552 -17.66 36.84 -23.81
CA LYS A 552 -17.14 36.81 -22.44
C LYS A 552 -18.24 37.05 -21.43
N VAL A 553 -18.23 36.27 -20.35
CA VAL A 553 -19.11 36.47 -19.20
C VAL A 553 -18.29 37.08 -18.08
N MET A 554 -18.82 38.13 -17.47
CA MET A 554 -18.18 38.90 -16.42
C MET A 554 -19.11 39.11 -15.23
N ALA A 555 -18.56 39.07 -14.02
CA ALA A 555 -19.28 39.34 -12.78
C ALA A 555 -18.73 40.58 -12.06
N MET A 556 -19.62 41.39 -11.50
CA MET A 556 -19.30 42.46 -10.56
C MET A 556 -19.69 41.99 -9.15
N LEU A 557 -18.71 41.95 -8.25
CA LEU A 557 -18.90 41.45 -6.87
C LEU A 557 -19.22 42.56 -5.86
N SER A 558 -18.96 43.82 -6.21
CA SER A 558 -19.24 44.96 -5.35
C SER A 558 -19.68 46.16 -6.18
N SER A 559 -20.82 46.74 -5.79
CA SER A 559 -21.29 48.00 -6.37
C SER A 559 -20.37 49.19 -6.06
N ARG A 560 -19.44 49.05 -5.11
CA ARG A 560 -18.49 50.11 -4.75
C ARG A 560 -17.27 50.17 -5.66
N SER A 561 -16.75 49.01 -6.08
CA SER A 561 -15.55 48.96 -6.93
C SER A 561 -15.86 49.24 -8.40
N MET A 562 -17.09 48.98 -8.84
CA MET A 562 -17.53 49.08 -10.25
C MET A 562 -16.64 48.27 -11.23
N THR A 563 -15.87 47.30 -10.72
CA THR A 563 -14.97 46.46 -11.49
C THR A 563 -15.62 45.14 -11.86
N TYR A 564 -15.42 44.74 -13.11
CA TYR A 564 -15.86 43.45 -13.63
C TYR A 564 -14.70 42.47 -13.61
N GLN A 565 -14.95 41.24 -13.18
CA GLN A 565 -14.04 40.12 -13.30
C GLN A 565 -14.54 39.16 -14.37
N TYR A 566 -13.66 38.70 -15.26
CA TYR A 566 -14.00 37.66 -16.23
C TYR A 566 -14.22 36.33 -15.50
N ILE A 567 -15.25 35.58 -15.91
CA ILE A 567 -15.58 34.27 -15.35
C ILE A 567 -15.61 33.17 -16.41
N LEU A 568 -16.08 33.47 -17.64
CA LEU A 568 -16.08 32.53 -18.78
C LEU A 568 -15.69 33.22 -20.09
N SER A 569 -15.14 32.43 -21.01
CA SER A 569 -14.93 32.81 -22.41
C SER A 569 -15.41 31.70 -23.34
N TYR A 570 -16.09 32.10 -24.40
CA TYR A 570 -16.57 31.26 -25.49
C TYR A 570 -15.95 31.73 -26.80
N ASP A 571 -15.63 30.77 -27.67
CA ASP A 571 -15.22 31.04 -29.05
C ASP A 571 -16.46 31.01 -29.95
N VAL A 572 -16.42 31.77 -31.05
CA VAL A 572 -17.49 31.82 -32.04
C VAL A 572 -16.97 31.30 -33.38
N GLU A 573 -17.53 30.21 -33.88
CA GLU A 573 -17.08 29.53 -35.11
C GLU A 573 -18.23 29.17 -36.07
#